data_AF-A0A812H1I6-F1
#
_entry.id   AF-A0A812H1I6-F1
#
_cell.length_a   1.000
_cell.length_b   1.000
_cell.length_c   1.000
_cell.angle_alpha   90.00
_cell.angle_beta   90.00
_cell.angle_gamma   90.00
#
_symmetry.space_group_name_H-M   'P 1'
#
loop_
_entity.id
_entity.type
_entity.pdbx_description
1 polymer ?
#
loop_
_entity_poly.entity_id
_entity_poly.type
_entity_poly.pdbx_seq_one_letter_code
_entity_poly.pdbx_strand_id
1 'polypeptide(L)'
;MYTQALDANANSWATMNAEYPDIKVRDFPPEVLNAMQNATQALLKEQASNDPLAKEIIESQQQYLTKIRAWTDISSKAYLDVNSVQ
;
A
#
# COMPACT_ATOMS: atom_id res chain seq x y z
N MET A 1 -15.46 6.80 8.35
CA MET A 1 -14.39 5.79 8.51
C MET A 1 -13.07 6.25 7.88
N TYR A 2 -12.97 6.57 6.58
CA TYR A 2 -11.69 7.00 5.98
C TYR A 2 -11.12 8.28 6.62
N THR A 3 -11.92 9.34 6.74
CA THR A 3 -11.51 10.60 7.38
C THR A 3 -11.16 10.43 8.85
N GLN A 4 -11.92 9.62 9.59
CA GLN A 4 -11.65 9.30 11.00
C GLN A 4 -10.35 8.52 11.18
N ALA A 5 -10.06 7.58 10.28
CA ALA A 5 -8.80 6.82 10.31
C ALA A 5 -7.60 7.72 9.99
N LEU A 6 -7.75 8.65 9.03
CA LEU A 6 -6.70 9.63 8.72
C LEU A 6 -6.43 10.58 9.89
N ASP A 7 -7.48 11.09 10.54
CA ASP A 7 -7.35 11.92 11.74
C ASP A 7 -6.66 11.15 12.89
N ALA A 8 -7.09 9.92 13.17
CA ALA A 8 -6.47 9.08 14.19
C ALA A 8 -4.99 8.79 13.90
N ASN A 9 -4.64 8.50 12.64
CA ASN A 9 -3.26 8.28 12.22
C ASN A 9 -2.41 9.55 12.36
N ALA A 10 -2.94 10.72 11.97
CA ALA A 10 -2.24 12.00 12.09
C ALA A 10 -1.96 12.36 13.55
N ASN A 11 -2.97 12.21 14.41
CA ASN A 11 -2.83 12.45 15.86
C ASN A 11 -1.82 11.48 16.48
N SER A 12 -1.90 10.19 16.12
CA SER A 12 -0.95 9.18 16.62
C SER A 12 0.48 9.47 16.18
N TRP A 13 0.69 9.85 14.92
CA TRP A 13 2.01 10.19 14.39
C TRP A 13 2.61 11.43 15.08
N ALA A 14 1.79 12.45 15.35
CA ALA A 14 2.20 13.63 16.10
C ALA A 14 2.65 13.28 17.52
N THR A 15 1.87 12.44 18.23
CA THR A 15 2.23 11.95 19.57
C THR A 15 3.50 11.11 19.55
N MET A 16 3.65 10.19 18.58
CA MET A 16 4.85 9.35 18.45
C MET A 16 6.13 10.19 18.30
N ASN A 17 6.10 11.23 17.47
CA ASN A 17 7.25 12.11 17.27
C ASN A 17 7.57 12.97 18.49
N ALA A 18 6.56 13.39 19.26
CA ALA A 18 6.74 14.24 20.43
C ALA A 18 7.24 13.47 21.66
N GLU A 19 6.68 12.28 21.90
CA GLU A 19 6.88 11.53 23.15
C GLU A 19 7.95 10.43 23.03
N TYR A 20 8.28 9.98 21.82
CA TYR A 20 9.18 8.85 21.59
C TYR A 20 10.31 9.18 20.59
N PRO A 21 11.26 10.07 20.96
CA PRO A 21 12.29 10.56 20.05
C PRO A 21 13.28 9.46 19.58
N ASP A 22 13.35 8.33 20.28
CA ASP A 22 14.23 7.21 19.94
C ASP A 22 13.67 6.28 18.85
N ILE A 23 12.42 6.49 18.40
CA ILE A 23 11.82 5.69 17.33
C ILE A 23 12.58 5.91 16.02
N LYS A 24 12.91 4.80 15.37
CA LYS A 24 13.61 4.78 14.07
C LYS A 24 12.72 4.16 13.02
N VAL A 25 12.07 5.01 12.22
CA VAL A 25 11.35 4.55 11.02
C VAL A 25 12.36 4.06 9.98
N ARG A 26 12.12 2.88 9.43
CA ARG A 26 13.01 2.21 8.48
C ARG A 26 12.19 1.53 7.41
N ASP A 27 12.73 1.53 6.21
CA ASP A 27 12.20 0.76 5.10
C ASP A 27 12.81 -0.64 5.10
N PHE A 28 12.03 -1.62 4.64
CA PHE A 28 12.58 -2.92 4.32
C PHE A 28 13.58 -2.80 3.17
N PRO A 29 14.68 -3.57 3.19
CA PRO A 29 15.59 -3.63 2.06
C PRO A 29 14.86 -4.05 0.77
N PRO A 30 15.29 -3.57 -0.41
CA PRO A 30 14.65 -3.89 -1.68
C PRO A 30 14.50 -5.40 -1.95
N GLU A 31 15.49 -6.19 -1.54
CA GLU A 31 15.47 -7.65 -1.67
C GLU A 31 14.35 -8.31 -0.85
N VAL A 32 14.05 -7.77 0.34
CA VAL A 32 12.97 -8.26 1.20
C VAL A 32 11.62 -7.90 0.58
N LEU A 33 11.47 -6.67 0.10
CA LEU A 33 10.24 -6.23 -0.58
C LEU A 33 9.97 -7.06 -1.84
N ASN A 34 11.00 -7.33 -2.64
CA ASN A 34 10.89 -8.18 -3.82
C ASN A 34 10.51 -9.62 -3.46
N ALA A 35 11.11 -10.19 -2.41
CA ALA A 35 10.76 -11.53 -1.93
C ALA A 35 9.30 -11.61 -1.48
N MET A 36 8.82 -10.62 -0.72
CA MET A 36 7.42 -10.54 -0.30
C MET A 36 6.48 -10.44 -1.49
N GLN A 37 6.77 -9.57 -2.47
CA GLN A 37 5.96 -9.42 -3.68
C GLN A 37 5.87 -10.74 -4.47
N ASN A 38 6.99 -11.42 -4.66
CA ASN A 38 7.03 -12.70 -5.36
C ASN A 38 6.23 -13.78 -4.63
N ALA A 39 6.37 -13.87 -3.30
CA ALA A 39 5.60 -14.80 -2.48
C ALA A 39 4.09 -14.52 -2.57
N THR A 40 3.67 -13.26 -2.51
CA THR A 40 2.27 -12.88 -2.70
C THR A 40 1.75 -13.28 -4.08
N GLN A 41 2.50 -13.03 -5.15
CA GLN A 41 2.09 -13.41 -6.50
C GLN A 41 1.96 -14.94 -6.65
N ALA A 42 2.88 -15.71 -6.07
CA ALA A 42 2.82 -17.16 -6.08
C ALA A 42 1.56 -17.68 -5.38
N LEU A 43 1.28 -17.17 -4.17
CA LEU A 43 0.10 -17.55 -3.39
C LEU A 43 -1.20 -17.18 -4.12
N LEU A 44 -1.31 -15.98 -4.68
CA LEU A 44 -2.50 -15.57 -5.43
C LEU A 44 -2.74 -16.49 -6.65
N LYS A 45 -1.68 -16.87 -7.37
CA LYS A 45 -1.77 -17.80 -8.50
C LYS A 45 -2.22 -19.19 -8.06
N GLU A 46 -1.68 -19.69 -6.94
CA GLU A 46 -2.08 -20.96 -6.37
C GLU A 46 -3.57 -20.95 -5.98
N GLN A 47 -4.01 -19.94 -5.24
CA GLN A 47 -5.41 -19.81 -4.81
C GLN A 47 -6.37 -19.70 -6.00
N ALA A 48 -6.02 -18.89 -7.02
CA ALA A 48 -6.81 -18.78 -8.24
C ALA A 48 -6.85 -20.08 -9.07
N SER A 49 -5.88 -20.98 -8.90
CA SER A 49 -5.89 -22.29 -9.58
C SER A 49 -6.74 -23.32 -8.83
N ASN A 50 -6.90 -23.15 -7.52
CA ASN A 50 -7.57 -24.11 -6.64
C ASN A 50 -9.08 -23.85 -6.51
N ASP A 51 -9.54 -22.61 -6.66
CA ASP A 51 -10.95 -22.24 -6.48
C ASP A 51 -11.42 -21.23 -7.56
N PRO A 52 -12.45 -21.56 -8.37
CA PRO A 52 -13.03 -20.67 -9.37
C PRO A 52 -13.57 -19.34 -8.81
N LEU A 53 -14.15 -19.32 -7.61
CA LEU A 53 -14.64 -18.10 -6.98
C LEU A 53 -13.46 -17.23 -6.52
N ALA A 54 -12.43 -17.85 -5.94
CA ALA A 54 -11.21 -17.13 -5.56
C ALA A 54 -10.55 -16.50 -6.79
N LYS A 55 -10.51 -17.23 -7.91
CA LYS A 55 -10.02 -16.71 -9.20
C LYS A 55 -10.78 -15.47 -9.64
N GLU A 56 -12.11 -15.53 -9.68
CA GLU A 56 -12.96 -14.39 -10.08
C GLU A 56 -12.69 -13.16 -9.21
N ILE A 57 -12.62 -13.35 -7.89
CA ILE A 57 -12.36 -12.28 -6.92
C ILE A 57 -10.97 -11.67 -7.14
N ILE A 58 -9.93 -12.49 -7.30
CA ILE A 58 -8.54 -12.04 -7.49
C ILE A 58 -8.41 -11.27 -8.81
N GLU A 59 -8.98 -11.80 -9.89
CA GLU A 59 -8.95 -11.15 -11.21
C GLU A 59 -9.68 -9.80 -11.19
N SER A 60 -10.86 -9.74 -10.55
CA SER A 60 -11.63 -8.49 -10.38
C SER A 60 -10.83 -7.44 -9.61
N GLN A 61 -10.21 -7.82 -8.49
CA GLN A 61 -9.34 -6.93 -7.71
C GLN A 61 -8.14 -6.44 -8.52
N GLN A 62 -7.45 -7.33 -9.25
CA GLN A 62 -6.27 -6.98 -10.05
C GLN A 62 -6.63 -6.01 -11.18
N GLN A 63 -7.74 -6.23 -11.87
CA GLN A 63 -8.25 -5.35 -12.92
C GLN A 63 -8.60 -3.96 -12.37
N TYR A 64 -9.33 -3.92 -11.25
CA TYR A 64 -9.68 -2.65 -10.62
C TYR A 64 -8.45 -1.89 -10.12
N LEU A 65 -7.49 -2.58 -9.47
CA LEU A 65 -6.24 -2.01 -9.00
C LEU A 65 -5.41 -1.41 -10.15
N THR A 66 -5.36 -2.09 -11.29
CA THR A 66 -4.65 -1.59 -12.49
C THR A 66 -5.28 -0.27 -12.97
N LYS A 67 -6.61 -0.22 -13.03
CA LYS A 67 -7.35 0.97 -13.45
C LYS A 67 -7.15 2.15 -12.49
N ILE A 68 -7.30 1.92 -11.19
CA ILE A 68 -7.24 3.01 -10.19
C ILE A 68 -5.81 3.52 -9.99
N ARG A 69 -4.79 2.66 -10.08
CA ARG A 69 -3.37 3.07 -9.93
C ARG A 69 -2.96 4.12 -10.95
N ALA A 70 -3.33 3.92 -12.22
CA ALA A 70 -3.04 4.91 -13.25
C ALA A 70 -3.64 6.29 -12.93
N TRP A 71 -4.87 6.33 -12.38
CA TRP A 71 -5.47 7.57 -11.91
C TRP A 71 -4.76 8.14 -10.68
N THR A 72 -4.44 7.30 -9.69
CA THR A 72 -3.72 7.71 -8.47
C THR A 72 -2.35 8.31 -8.78
N ASP A 73 -1.64 7.74 -9.75
CA ASP A 73 -0.32 8.20 -10.18
C ASP A 73 -0.36 9.63 -10.73
N ILE A 74 -1.31 9.91 -11.64
CA ILE A 74 -1.44 11.24 -12.27
C ILE A 74 -2.13 12.29 -11.39
N SER A 75 -2.70 11.89 -10.26
CA SER A 75 -3.49 12.78 -9.38
C SER A 75 -2.80 12.98 -8.03
N SER A 76 -3.16 12.19 -7.02
CA SER A 76 -2.69 12.35 -5.64
C SER A 76 -1.18 12.18 -5.52
N LYS A 77 -0.60 11.18 -6.20
CA LYS A 77 0.86 10.99 -6.17
C LYS A 77 1.57 12.16 -6.84
N ALA A 78 1.17 12.54 -8.06
CA ALA A 78 1.75 13.69 -8.75
C ALA A 78 1.66 14.99 -7.92
N TYR A 79 0.53 15.26 -7.27
CA TYR A 79 0.37 16.43 -6.39
C TYR A 79 1.37 16.39 -5.21
N LEU A 80 1.54 15.24 -4.55
CA LEU A 80 2.49 15.10 -3.45
C LEU A 80 3.94 15.17 -3.93
N ASP A 81 4.26 14.57 -5.08
CA ASP A 81 5.61 14.59 -5.64
C ASP A 81 6.03 16.02 -6.03
N VAL A 82 5.14 16.80 -6.65
CA VAL A 82 5.42 18.20 -7.01
C VAL A 82 5.65 19.08 -5.78
N ASN A 83 4.86 18.86 -4.72
CA ASN A 83 4.93 19.69 -3.51
C ASN A 83 5.97 19.20 -2.48
N SER A 84 6.55 18.00 -2.67
CA SER A 84 7.61 17.47 -1.81
C SER A 84 9.02 17.85 -2.28
N VAL A 85 9.14 18.45 -3.47
CA VAL A 85 10.38 19.10 -3.94
C VAL A 85 10.39 20.56 -3.45
N GLN A 86 10.66 20.77 -2.16
CA GLN A 86 11.03 22.08 -1.61
C GLN A 86 12.00 21.93 -0.43
#